data_AF-A0A9W8HNP1-F1
#
_entry.id   AF-A0A9W8HNP1-F1
#
_cell.length_a   1.000
_cell.length_b   1.000
_cell.length_c   1.000
_cell.angle_alpha   90.00
_cell.angle_beta   90.00
_cell.angle_gamma   90.00
#
_symmetry.space_group_name_H-M   'P 1'
#
loop_
_entity.id
_entity.type
_entity.pdbx_description
1 polymer ?
#
loop_
_entity_poly.entity_id
_entity_poly.type
_entity_poly.pdbx_seq_one_letter_code
_entity_poly.pdbx_strand_id
1 'polypeptide(L)'
;RPSDSPRLQGFDIHRNKTSADAGANLRAAMVSLVRNSNLDGIRSTIRQVDDRFNRNYNYPYILLNDKDFTEQFKNKVRAVTKAPVYFGKVSEEHWGLSPYVTEKEVKEALERNRDRYIYGGSYSYRLMCRYQSGFIHKHPLLKDLDYYWRIEPDVEYYCDLPYDPFRYMRDKGLVYGFNIAPPEKRETVETLWDTTRKWMMENQGLLPEESFIRWIADKNAHYTLCHFWSNFEIVDLSFYRSEAYESFFQHLDRAGGFFYERWGDAPVHSIAAAMLLRKDQIHWFEDIGYRHPGYRHCPRKPDMAARCICDPGWSMMYTSRCGRSFGTVKDISKSQALELVQMPDSN
;
A
#
# COMPACT_ATOMS: atom_id res chain seq x y z
N ARG A 1 -17.47 -5.44 -46.52
CA ARG A 1 -17.88 -4.58 -45.39
C ARG A 1 -16.85 -4.78 -44.31
N PRO A 2 -15.91 -3.84 -44.09
CA PRO A 2 -14.90 -4.01 -43.07
C PRO A 2 -15.52 -3.78 -41.68
N SER A 3 -15.03 -4.57 -40.75
CA SER A 3 -15.37 -4.65 -39.34
C SER A 3 -14.89 -3.42 -38.57
N ASP A 4 -15.82 -2.70 -37.95
CA ASP A 4 -15.53 -1.67 -36.96
C ASP A 4 -15.18 -2.34 -35.62
N SER A 5 -13.89 -2.36 -35.29
CA SER A 5 -13.38 -2.63 -33.96
C SER A 5 -13.36 -1.32 -33.16
N PRO A 6 -13.96 -1.24 -31.96
CA PRO A 6 -13.88 -0.05 -31.13
C PRO A 6 -12.45 0.07 -30.58
N ARG A 7 -11.78 1.19 -30.90
CA ARG A 7 -10.51 1.61 -30.31
C ARG A 7 -10.66 1.72 -28.79
N LEU A 8 -9.95 0.87 -28.05
CA LEU A 8 -9.79 0.98 -26.60
C LEU A 8 -8.85 2.17 -26.30
N GLN A 9 -9.35 3.11 -25.50
CA GLN A 9 -8.59 4.26 -25.00
C GLN A 9 -7.53 3.77 -24.01
N GLY A 10 -6.28 4.14 -24.26
CA GLY A 10 -5.19 3.97 -23.31
C GLY A 10 -5.45 4.74 -22.01
N PHE A 11 -4.83 4.29 -20.93
CA PHE A 11 -4.87 4.91 -19.61
C PHE A 11 -4.30 6.34 -19.64
N ASP A 12 -5.14 7.31 -19.99
CA ASP A 12 -4.92 8.71 -19.66
C ASP A 12 -5.82 9.04 -18.46
N ILE A 13 -5.22 9.09 -17.26
CA ILE A 13 -5.84 9.71 -16.09
C ILE A 13 -5.78 11.23 -16.28
N HIS A 14 -6.46 11.74 -17.32
CA HIS A 14 -6.67 13.17 -17.50
C HIS A 14 -7.87 13.60 -16.66
N ARG A 15 -7.62 13.83 -15.36
CA ARG A 15 -8.47 14.70 -14.56
C ARG A 15 -8.44 16.08 -15.22
N ASN A 16 -9.55 16.49 -15.84
CA ASN A 16 -9.71 17.82 -16.41
C ASN A 16 -9.42 18.86 -15.30
N LYS A 17 -8.25 19.50 -15.39
CA LYS A 17 -7.81 20.59 -14.50
C LYS A 17 -8.62 21.84 -14.81
N THR A 18 -9.78 21.99 -14.19
CA THR A 18 -10.45 23.29 -14.15
C THR A 18 -9.86 24.13 -13.01
N SER A 19 -9.49 25.37 -13.29
CA SER A 19 -8.91 26.35 -12.35
C SER A 19 -9.76 26.64 -11.10
N ALA A 20 -11.00 26.15 -11.04
CA ALA A 20 -11.89 26.24 -9.89
C ALA A 20 -11.48 25.34 -8.70
N ASP A 21 -10.61 24.34 -8.91
CA ASP A 21 -10.29 23.29 -7.92
C ASP A 21 -9.07 23.60 -7.02
N ALA A 22 -8.41 24.74 -7.24
CA ALA A 22 -7.25 25.15 -6.45
C ALA A 22 -7.61 25.47 -4.98
N GLY A 23 -8.84 25.93 -4.75
CA GLY A 23 -9.39 26.30 -3.44
C GLY A 23 -10.27 25.25 -2.77
N ALA A 24 -10.60 24.14 -3.45
CA ALA A 24 -11.41 23.07 -2.86
C ALA A 24 -10.59 22.28 -1.83
N ASN A 25 -11.21 21.92 -0.71
CA ASN A 25 -10.62 20.98 0.25
C ASN A 25 -10.45 19.62 -0.43
N LEU A 26 -9.22 19.10 -0.43
CA LEU A 26 -8.94 17.74 -0.87
C LEU A 26 -9.75 16.74 -0.05
N ARG A 27 -10.37 15.78 -0.72
CA ARG A 27 -11.07 14.67 -0.07
C ARG A 27 -10.02 13.63 0.34
N ALA A 28 -9.40 13.83 1.49
CA ALA A 28 -8.37 12.94 2.00
C ALA A 28 -8.57 12.65 3.48
N ALA A 29 -8.02 11.53 3.95
CA ALA A 29 -8.06 11.14 5.36
C ALA A 29 -6.83 10.33 5.75
N MET A 30 -6.48 10.37 7.03
CA MET A 30 -5.60 9.36 7.62
C MET A 30 -6.45 8.16 8.00
N VAL A 31 -6.05 6.96 7.58
CA VAL A 31 -6.84 5.74 7.76
C VAL A 31 -6.03 4.71 8.51
N SER A 32 -6.65 4.01 9.45
CA SER A 32 -6.01 2.97 10.24
C SER A 32 -6.95 1.80 10.46
N LEU A 33 -6.45 0.58 10.29
CA LEU A 33 -7.14 -0.64 10.68
C LEU A 33 -6.57 -1.09 12.03
N VAL A 34 -7.34 -0.95 13.12
CA VAL A 34 -6.83 -1.15 14.48
C VAL A 34 -7.84 -1.89 15.34
N ARG A 35 -7.35 -2.59 16.36
CA ARG A 35 -8.21 -3.22 17.37
C ARG A 35 -8.36 -2.32 18.58
N ASN A 36 -9.39 -2.58 19.39
CA ASN A 36 -9.58 -1.93 20.68
C ASN A 36 -8.34 -2.03 21.60
N SER A 37 -7.58 -3.12 21.50
CA SER A 37 -6.34 -3.34 22.26
C SER A 37 -5.18 -2.43 21.86
N ASN A 38 -5.24 -1.79 20.69
CA ASN A 38 -4.19 -0.89 20.20
C ASN A 38 -4.40 0.58 20.61
N LEU A 39 -5.28 0.84 21.58
CA LEU A 39 -5.72 2.19 21.96
C LEU A 39 -4.56 3.15 22.24
N ASP A 40 -3.58 2.74 23.03
CA ASP A 40 -2.48 3.65 23.40
C ASP A 40 -1.51 3.86 22.23
N GLY A 41 -1.23 2.82 21.45
CA GLY A 41 -0.40 2.90 20.24
C GLY A 41 -0.98 3.82 19.17
N ILE A 42 -2.28 3.74 18.89
CA ILE A 42 -2.92 4.62 17.90
C ILE A 42 -3.04 6.06 18.42
N ARG A 43 -3.29 6.27 19.72
CA ARG A 43 -3.29 7.62 20.31
C ARG A 43 -1.93 8.27 20.22
N SER A 44 -0.86 7.53 20.51
CA SER A 44 0.52 8.01 20.32
C SER A 44 0.77 8.41 18.87
N THR A 45 0.33 7.58 17.92
CA THR A 45 0.47 7.85 16.48
C THR A 45 -0.26 9.13 16.07
N ILE A 46 -1.53 9.28 16.45
CA ILE A 46 -2.34 10.46 16.15
C ILE A 46 -1.70 11.73 16.72
N ARG A 47 -1.20 11.69 17.96
CA ARG A 47 -0.49 12.83 18.56
C ARG A 47 0.73 13.24 17.74
N GLN A 48 1.53 12.28 17.31
CA GLN A 48 2.71 12.56 16.50
C GLN A 48 2.32 13.11 15.12
N VAL A 49 1.33 12.53 14.44
CA VAL A 49 0.86 13.04 13.14
C VAL A 49 0.31 14.47 13.27
N ASP A 50 -0.48 14.76 14.31
CA ASP A 50 -0.97 16.10 14.59
C ASP A 50 0.18 17.09 14.85
N ASP A 51 1.14 16.73 15.70
CA ASP A 51 2.24 17.60 16.08
C ASP A 51 3.16 17.92 14.88
N ARG A 52 3.41 16.93 14.01
CA ARG A 52 4.29 17.06 12.82
C ARG A 52 3.61 17.68 11.61
N PHE A 53 2.30 17.49 11.45
CA PHE A 53 1.60 17.80 10.20
C PHE A 53 0.16 18.28 10.44
N ASN A 54 -0.69 17.41 10.99
CA ASN A 54 -2.12 17.53 10.80
C ASN A 54 -2.78 18.65 11.62
N ARG A 55 -2.08 19.22 12.63
CA ARG A 55 -2.55 20.44 13.32
C ARG A 55 -2.75 21.65 12.39
N ASN A 56 -2.06 21.67 11.25
CA ASN A 56 -2.12 22.77 10.28
C ASN A 56 -3.21 22.58 9.21
N TYR A 57 -3.67 21.34 8.98
CA TYR A 57 -4.55 20.99 7.84
C TYR A 57 -5.88 20.37 8.25
N ASN A 58 -5.94 19.76 9.44
CA ASN A 58 -7.16 19.23 10.06
C ASN A 58 -7.89 18.18 9.19
N TYR A 59 -7.14 17.33 8.50
CA TYR A 59 -7.71 16.17 7.79
C TYR A 59 -8.33 15.18 8.79
N PRO A 60 -9.42 14.50 8.42
CA PRO A 60 -10.06 13.54 9.29
C PRO A 60 -9.23 12.27 9.50
N TYR A 61 -9.41 11.64 10.66
CA TYR A 61 -8.97 10.28 10.94
C TYR A 61 -10.14 9.32 10.73
N ILE A 62 -9.91 8.21 10.04
CA ILE A 62 -10.86 7.11 9.89
C ILE A 62 -10.23 5.86 10.50
N LEU A 63 -10.82 5.36 11.59
CA LEU A 63 -10.37 4.15 12.25
C LEU A 63 -11.34 3.01 11.94
N LEU A 64 -10.82 1.92 11.41
CA LEU A 64 -11.55 0.72 11.01
C LEU A 64 -11.19 -0.45 11.92
N ASN A 65 -12.12 -1.37 12.17
CA ASN A 65 -11.91 -2.54 13.02
C ASN A 65 -12.81 -3.69 12.60
N ASP A 66 -12.35 -4.93 12.75
CA ASP A 66 -13.16 -6.14 12.52
C ASP A 66 -14.25 -6.33 13.57
N LYS A 67 -14.17 -5.60 14.69
CA LYS A 67 -15.15 -5.57 15.77
C LYS A 67 -15.63 -4.14 16.05
N ASP A 68 -16.71 -4.04 16.80
CA ASP A 68 -17.19 -2.75 17.29
C ASP A 68 -16.15 -2.08 18.20
N PHE A 69 -15.89 -0.79 17.97
CA PHE A 69 -15.09 0.02 18.88
C PHE A 69 -15.84 0.27 20.19
N THR A 70 -15.15 0.11 21.31
CA THR A 70 -15.73 0.44 22.62
C THR A 70 -15.89 1.96 22.77
N GLU A 71 -16.85 2.40 23.59
CA GLU A 71 -17.00 3.83 23.88
C GLU A 71 -15.76 4.42 24.56
N GLN A 72 -15.08 3.62 25.39
CA GLN A 72 -13.78 4.00 25.96
C GLN A 72 -12.75 4.31 24.87
N PHE A 73 -12.67 3.46 23.84
CA PHE A 73 -11.76 3.66 22.71
C PHE A 73 -12.10 4.96 21.97
N LYS A 74 -13.36 5.12 21.56
CA LYS A 74 -13.81 6.29 20.80
C LYS A 74 -13.56 7.59 21.56
N ASN A 75 -13.89 7.63 22.87
CA ASN A 75 -13.72 8.82 23.70
C ASN A 75 -12.24 9.18 23.89
N LYS A 76 -11.38 8.20 24.17
CA LYS A 76 -9.94 8.44 24.38
C LYS A 76 -9.21 8.83 23.10
N VAL A 77 -9.63 8.34 21.94
CA VAL A 77 -9.09 8.77 20.64
C VAL A 77 -9.51 10.21 20.32
N ARG A 78 -10.80 10.54 20.45
CA ARG A 78 -11.27 11.92 20.22
C ARG A 78 -10.59 12.94 21.14
N ALA A 79 -10.25 12.54 22.36
CA ALA A 79 -9.60 13.42 23.32
C ALA A 79 -8.17 13.85 22.94
N VAL A 80 -7.49 13.17 22.01
CA VAL A 80 -6.08 13.47 21.69
C VAL A 80 -5.88 14.31 20.43
N THR A 81 -6.94 14.56 19.65
CA THR A 81 -6.88 15.33 18.39
C THR A 81 -8.03 16.33 18.29
N LYS A 82 -7.83 17.40 17.53
CA LYS A 82 -8.89 18.35 17.16
C LYS A 82 -9.55 18.00 15.82
N ALA A 83 -8.94 17.10 15.05
CA ALA A 83 -9.46 16.68 13.76
C ALA A 83 -10.71 15.79 13.92
N PRO A 84 -11.63 15.80 12.93
CA PRO A 84 -12.75 14.86 12.94
C PRO A 84 -12.26 13.41 12.97
N VAL A 85 -12.92 12.57 13.78
CA VAL A 85 -12.62 11.14 13.87
C VAL A 85 -13.86 10.31 13.58
N TYR A 86 -13.76 9.45 12.58
CA TYR A 86 -14.80 8.50 12.20
C TYR A 86 -14.37 7.07 12.56
N PHE A 87 -15.33 6.27 13.01
CA PHE A 87 -15.12 4.89 13.42
C PHE A 87 -15.99 3.99 12.55
N GLY A 88 -15.38 3.02 11.87
CA GLY A 88 -16.06 2.07 11.00
C GLY A 88 -15.82 0.63 11.44
N LYS A 89 -16.86 -0.20 11.31
CA LYS A 89 -16.71 -1.65 11.44
C LYS A 89 -16.56 -2.24 10.04
N VAL A 90 -15.57 -3.10 9.86
CA VAL A 90 -15.37 -3.84 8.62
C VAL A 90 -16.52 -4.85 8.45
N SER A 91 -17.05 -4.96 7.23
CA SER A 91 -18.09 -5.94 6.92
C SER A 91 -17.55 -7.37 7.03
N GLU A 92 -18.39 -8.30 7.48
CA GLU A 92 -18.03 -9.71 7.58
C GLU A 92 -17.66 -10.31 6.20
N GLU A 93 -18.29 -9.84 5.13
CA GLU A 93 -17.96 -10.20 3.74
C GLU A 93 -16.50 -9.88 3.37
N HIS A 94 -16.00 -8.73 3.83
CA HIS A 94 -14.63 -8.29 3.55
C HIS A 94 -13.62 -8.78 4.60
N TRP A 95 -14.09 -9.27 5.75
CA TRP A 95 -13.28 -9.84 6.83
C TRP A 95 -13.53 -11.34 7.02
N GLY A 96 -13.52 -12.07 5.90
CA GLY A 96 -13.80 -13.51 5.87
C GLY A 96 -12.88 -14.26 4.91
N LEU A 97 -13.11 -15.58 4.84
CA LEU A 97 -12.46 -16.44 3.87
C LEU A 97 -12.82 -16.01 2.44
N SER A 98 -11.86 -16.19 1.54
CA SER A 98 -12.16 -16.21 0.12
C SER A 98 -13.14 -17.34 -0.18
N PRO A 99 -14.15 -17.14 -1.06
CA PRO A 99 -15.07 -18.21 -1.45
C PRO A 99 -14.38 -19.32 -2.27
N TYR A 100 -13.12 -19.12 -2.67
CA TYR A 100 -12.33 -20.06 -3.45
C TYR A 100 -11.43 -20.96 -2.61
N VAL A 101 -11.44 -20.82 -1.28
CA VAL A 101 -10.64 -21.64 -0.35
C VAL A 101 -11.51 -22.35 0.67
N THR A 102 -11.02 -23.45 1.24
CA THR A 102 -11.75 -24.22 2.27
C THR A 102 -11.13 -24.05 3.65
N GLU A 103 -11.95 -24.01 4.71
CA GLU A 103 -11.47 -23.93 6.10
C GLU A 103 -10.46 -25.03 6.44
N LYS A 104 -10.68 -26.24 5.92
CA LYS A 104 -9.81 -27.39 6.16
C LYS A 104 -8.39 -27.14 5.64
N GLU A 105 -8.26 -26.77 4.37
CA GLU A 105 -6.95 -26.52 3.75
C GLU A 105 -6.24 -25.33 4.38
N VAL A 106 -7.00 -24.29 4.75
CA VAL A 106 -6.45 -23.12 5.45
C VAL A 106 -5.90 -23.52 6.83
N LYS A 107 -6.61 -24.37 7.58
CA LYS A 107 -6.14 -24.87 8.88
C LYS A 107 -4.88 -25.72 8.74
N GLU A 108 -4.81 -26.57 7.74
CA GLU A 108 -3.60 -27.37 7.45
C GLU A 108 -2.42 -26.46 7.07
N ALA A 109 -2.64 -25.45 6.23
CA ALA A 109 -1.61 -24.47 5.87
C ALA A 109 -1.14 -23.65 7.08
N LEU A 110 -2.04 -23.22 7.96
CA LEU A 110 -1.72 -22.53 9.20
C LEU A 110 -0.82 -23.36 10.12
N GLU A 111 -1.11 -24.67 10.26
CA GLU A 111 -0.29 -25.58 11.05
C GLU A 111 1.09 -25.77 10.42
N ARG A 112 1.14 -26.07 9.11
CA ARG A 112 2.41 -26.23 8.37
C ARG A 112 3.31 -25.00 8.46
N ASN A 113 2.71 -23.81 8.48
CA ASN A 113 3.44 -22.56 8.45
C ASN A 113 3.72 -21.97 9.84
N ARG A 114 3.17 -22.55 10.92
CA ARG A 114 3.19 -21.96 12.28
C ARG A 114 4.57 -21.48 12.71
N ASP A 115 5.57 -22.34 12.55
CA ASP A 115 6.94 -22.12 13.02
C ASP A 115 7.92 -21.71 11.91
N ARG A 116 7.44 -21.57 10.67
CA ARG A 116 8.28 -21.21 9.51
C ARG A 116 8.64 -19.73 9.50
N TYR A 117 7.74 -18.86 10.00
CA TYR A 117 7.91 -17.41 9.97
C TYR A 117 6.93 -16.68 10.88
N ILE A 118 7.19 -15.38 11.12
CA ILE A 118 6.33 -14.52 11.94
C ILE A 118 4.90 -14.51 11.39
N TYR A 119 3.94 -14.67 12.30
CA TYR A 119 2.50 -14.82 12.00
C TYR A 119 2.14 -16.04 11.13
N GLY A 120 3.04 -17.01 11.01
CA GLY A 120 2.84 -18.21 10.18
C GLY A 120 1.57 -18.97 10.51
N GLY A 121 1.23 -19.10 11.80
CA GLY A 121 -0.01 -19.73 12.27
C GLY A 121 -1.16 -18.76 12.57
N SER A 122 -1.06 -17.48 12.19
CA SER A 122 -2.08 -16.48 12.51
C SER A 122 -3.13 -16.39 11.42
N TYR A 123 -4.34 -16.87 11.72
CA TYR A 123 -5.50 -16.73 10.82
C TYR A 123 -5.91 -15.26 10.65
N SER A 124 -6.03 -14.53 11.77
CA SER A 124 -6.46 -13.11 11.71
C SER A 124 -5.48 -12.21 10.96
N TYR A 125 -4.20 -12.57 10.89
CA TYR A 125 -3.22 -11.83 10.10
C TYR A 125 -3.45 -12.02 8.59
N ARG A 126 -3.89 -13.20 8.15
CA ARG A 126 -4.24 -13.47 6.75
C ARG A 126 -5.46 -12.65 6.32
N LEU A 127 -6.47 -12.58 7.19
CA LEU A 127 -7.64 -11.72 6.98
C LEU A 127 -7.23 -10.25 6.87
N MET A 128 -6.33 -9.78 7.74
CA MET A 128 -5.80 -8.43 7.67
C MET A 128 -5.09 -8.14 6.34
N CYS A 129 -4.16 -9.01 5.92
CA CYS A 129 -3.44 -8.82 4.65
C CYS A 129 -4.39 -8.84 3.45
N ARG A 130 -5.37 -9.76 3.42
CA ARG A 130 -6.40 -9.79 2.37
C ARG A 130 -7.26 -8.52 2.38
N TYR A 131 -7.66 -8.04 3.56
CA TYR A 131 -8.47 -6.83 3.72
C TYR A 131 -7.75 -5.59 3.21
N GLN A 132 -6.51 -5.38 3.63
CA GLN A 132 -5.68 -4.27 3.15
C GLN A 132 -5.48 -4.34 1.64
N SER A 133 -5.25 -5.55 1.09
CA SER A 133 -5.04 -5.74 -0.35
C SER A 133 -6.25 -5.43 -1.22
N GLY A 134 -7.47 -5.78 -0.79
CA GLY A 134 -8.62 -5.82 -1.71
C GLY A 134 -9.87 -5.07 -1.29
N PHE A 135 -9.93 -4.59 -0.04
CA PHE A 135 -11.20 -4.15 0.54
C PHE A 135 -11.15 -2.84 1.30
N ILE A 136 -9.98 -2.34 1.71
CA ILE A 136 -9.88 -1.07 2.45
C ILE A 136 -10.56 0.08 1.70
N HIS A 137 -10.26 0.27 0.42
CA HIS A 137 -10.80 1.33 -0.44
C HIS A 137 -12.30 1.20 -0.73
N LYS A 138 -12.89 0.03 -0.42
CA LYS A 138 -14.32 -0.28 -0.58
C LYS A 138 -15.13 0.05 0.68
N HIS A 139 -14.49 0.35 1.80
CA HIS A 139 -15.21 0.70 3.02
C HIS A 139 -16.04 1.99 2.80
N PRO A 140 -17.30 2.05 3.27
CA PRO A 140 -18.18 3.21 3.00
C PRO A 140 -17.59 4.57 3.41
N LEU A 141 -16.84 4.63 4.51
CA LEU A 141 -16.17 5.86 4.96
C LEU A 141 -15.06 6.36 4.02
N LEU A 142 -14.56 5.52 3.10
CA LEU A 142 -13.55 5.90 2.13
C LEU A 142 -14.16 6.23 0.75
N LYS A 143 -15.46 5.95 0.53
CA LYS A 143 -16.14 6.05 -0.78
C LYS A 143 -15.88 7.38 -1.48
N ASP A 144 -15.99 8.47 -0.74
CA ASP A 144 -15.89 9.83 -1.29
C ASP A 144 -14.49 10.45 -1.14
N LEU A 145 -13.49 9.68 -0.71
CA LEU A 145 -12.10 10.13 -0.66
C LEU A 145 -11.41 9.94 -2.01
N ASP A 146 -10.53 10.88 -2.32
CA ASP A 146 -9.55 10.82 -3.40
C ASP A 146 -8.25 10.19 -2.91
N TYR A 147 -7.74 10.61 -1.75
CA TYR A 147 -6.49 10.11 -1.19
C TYR A 147 -6.69 9.51 0.19
N TYR A 148 -5.85 8.57 0.55
CA TYR A 148 -5.71 8.16 1.94
C TYR A 148 -4.24 8.04 2.34
N TRP A 149 -3.96 8.31 3.61
CA TRP A 149 -2.67 8.06 4.23
C TRP A 149 -2.85 6.98 5.28
N ARG A 150 -2.27 5.79 5.06
CA ARG A 150 -2.27 4.73 6.06
C ARG A 150 -1.40 5.11 7.26
N ILE A 151 -1.98 4.99 8.44
CA ILE A 151 -1.27 5.05 9.72
C ILE A 151 -1.52 3.75 10.49
N GLU A 152 -0.55 3.29 11.25
CA GLU A 152 -0.63 2.11 12.11
C GLU A 152 -0.36 2.51 13.57
N PRO A 153 -0.82 1.74 14.58
CA PRO A 153 -0.42 1.97 15.96
C PRO A 153 1.08 1.70 16.15
N ASP A 154 1.65 2.27 17.21
CA ASP A 154 3.03 1.99 17.66
C ASP A 154 4.13 2.40 16.66
N VAL A 155 3.85 3.43 15.85
CA VAL A 155 4.80 4.06 14.92
C VAL A 155 5.37 5.37 15.48
N GLU A 156 6.45 5.85 14.87
CA GLU A 156 7.03 7.16 15.19
C GLU A 156 7.12 8.05 13.95
N TYR A 157 6.74 9.32 14.09
CA TYR A 157 6.91 10.37 13.08
C TYR A 157 7.92 11.40 13.58
N TYR A 158 9.06 11.48 12.90
CA TYR A 158 10.22 12.21 13.39
C TYR A 158 10.30 13.65 12.93
N CYS A 159 9.73 13.98 11.78
CA CYS A 159 10.01 15.24 11.08
C CYS A 159 8.77 16.12 10.96
N ASP A 160 8.93 17.42 11.16
CA ASP A 160 7.87 18.40 10.89
C ASP A 160 7.68 18.57 9.37
N LEU A 161 6.43 18.58 8.92
CA LEU A 161 6.04 18.73 7.50
C LEU A 161 5.44 20.12 7.26
N PRO A 162 6.17 21.05 6.60
CA PRO A 162 5.69 22.42 6.37
C PRO A 162 4.76 22.55 5.15
N TYR A 163 4.35 21.44 4.56
CA TYR A 163 3.48 21.39 3.38
C TYR A 163 2.45 20.29 3.55
N ASP A 164 1.50 20.24 2.61
CA ASP A 164 0.42 19.27 2.56
C ASP A 164 0.79 18.10 1.64
N PRO A 165 1.07 16.89 2.16
CA PRO A 165 1.44 15.75 1.33
C PRO A 165 0.33 15.32 0.37
N PHE A 166 -0.95 15.50 0.72
CA PHE A 166 -2.05 15.19 -0.17
C PHE A 166 -2.11 16.16 -1.36
N ARG A 167 -1.94 17.47 -1.11
CA ARG A 167 -1.81 18.45 -2.19
C ARG A 167 -0.58 18.20 -3.04
N TYR A 168 0.54 17.84 -2.41
CA TYR A 168 1.74 17.48 -3.14
C TYR A 168 1.51 16.30 -4.08
N MET A 169 0.84 15.23 -3.61
CA MET A 169 0.47 14.09 -4.46
C MET A 169 -0.40 14.53 -5.65
N ARG A 170 -1.49 15.26 -5.39
CA ARG A 170 -2.41 15.75 -6.43
C ARG A 170 -1.70 16.62 -7.46
N ASP A 171 -1.00 17.66 -7.00
CA ASP A 171 -0.44 18.69 -7.86
C ASP A 171 0.69 18.14 -8.76
N LYS A 172 1.36 17.08 -8.31
CA LYS A 172 2.40 16.36 -9.04
C LYS A 172 1.88 15.17 -9.85
N GLY A 173 0.59 14.83 -9.77
CA GLY A 173 0.04 13.66 -10.46
C GLY A 173 0.58 12.33 -9.92
N LEU A 174 0.95 12.29 -8.65
CA LEU A 174 1.46 11.10 -7.98
C LEU A 174 0.30 10.21 -7.55
N VAL A 175 0.52 8.90 -7.64
CA VAL A 175 -0.49 7.88 -7.36
C VAL A 175 -0.14 7.10 -6.09
N TYR A 176 1.13 6.78 -5.88
CA TYR A 176 1.57 5.97 -4.73
C TYR A 176 2.78 6.58 -4.05
N GLY A 177 2.69 6.81 -2.74
CA GLY A 177 3.74 7.40 -1.92
C GLY A 177 4.18 6.47 -0.79
N PHE A 178 5.49 6.33 -0.57
CA PHE A 178 6.05 5.47 0.47
C PHE A 178 7.27 6.11 1.15
N ASN A 179 7.74 5.53 2.25
CA ASN A 179 8.94 6.00 2.96
C ASN A 179 10.01 4.91 3.20
N ILE A 180 9.64 3.63 3.26
CA ILE A 180 10.52 2.48 3.51
C ILE A 180 10.22 1.38 2.49
N ALA A 181 11.27 0.75 1.97
CA ALA A 181 11.17 -0.41 1.08
C ALA A 181 12.17 -1.51 1.49
N PRO A 182 11.73 -2.57 2.20
CA PRO A 182 12.53 -3.72 2.54
C PRO A 182 12.36 -4.86 1.50
N PRO A 183 13.22 -5.88 1.55
CA PRO A 183 12.92 -7.16 0.91
C PRO A 183 11.90 -7.96 1.73
N GLU A 184 11.02 -8.69 1.06
CA GLU A 184 10.10 -9.68 1.66
C GLU A 184 10.83 -11.00 1.96
N LYS A 185 10.25 -11.79 2.88
CA LYS A 185 10.63 -13.19 3.11
C LYS A 185 10.02 -14.09 2.04
N ARG A 186 10.87 -14.72 1.24
CA ARG A 186 10.46 -15.57 0.10
C ARG A 186 9.47 -16.66 0.50
N GLU A 187 9.64 -17.26 1.68
CA GLU A 187 8.82 -18.33 2.24
C GLU A 187 7.35 -17.91 2.49
N THR A 188 7.07 -16.61 2.45
CA THR A 188 5.72 -16.06 2.67
C THR A 188 4.98 -15.76 1.37
N VAL A 189 5.68 -15.81 0.22
CA VAL A 189 5.24 -15.37 -1.11
C VAL A 189 5.78 -16.31 -2.20
N GLU A 190 5.83 -17.61 -1.90
CA GLU A 190 6.45 -18.64 -2.74
C GLU A 190 5.85 -18.66 -4.15
N THR A 191 4.52 -18.53 -4.27
CA THR A 191 3.83 -18.55 -5.58
C THR A 191 3.26 -17.19 -6.01
N LEU A 192 3.50 -16.12 -5.26
CA LEU A 192 2.92 -14.79 -5.54
C LEU A 192 3.34 -14.25 -6.91
N TRP A 193 4.63 -14.35 -7.22
CA TRP A 193 5.15 -13.84 -8.48
C TRP A 193 4.65 -14.65 -9.67
N ASP A 194 4.67 -15.98 -9.59
CA ASP A 194 4.17 -16.83 -10.67
C ASP A 194 2.68 -16.62 -10.93
N THR A 195 1.91 -16.42 -9.86
CA THR A 195 0.49 -16.06 -9.95
C THR A 195 0.32 -14.69 -10.61
N THR A 196 1.19 -13.72 -10.30
CA THR A 196 1.21 -12.41 -10.98
C THR A 196 1.52 -12.54 -12.47
N ARG A 197 2.54 -13.32 -12.84
CA ARG A 197 2.93 -13.54 -14.25
C ARG A 197 1.75 -14.11 -15.05
N LYS A 198 0.99 -15.05 -14.48
CA LYS A 198 -0.23 -15.60 -15.09
C LYS A 198 -1.28 -14.53 -15.31
N TRP A 199 -1.59 -13.71 -14.30
CA TRP A 199 -2.55 -12.62 -14.45
C TRP A 199 -2.13 -11.65 -15.56
N MET A 200 -0.87 -11.24 -15.61
CA MET A 200 -0.35 -10.33 -16.65
C MET A 200 -0.54 -10.91 -18.05
N MET A 201 -0.28 -12.21 -18.22
CA MET A 201 -0.43 -12.90 -19.50
C MET A 201 -1.88 -13.02 -19.96
N GLU A 202 -2.81 -13.23 -19.02
CA GLU A 202 -4.25 -13.31 -19.28
C GLU A 202 -4.90 -11.93 -19.47
N ASN A 203 -4.29 -10.86 -18.95
CA ASN A 203 -4.89 -9.52 -18.85
C ASN A 203 -4.03 -8.45 -19.52
N GLN A 204 -3.35 -8.77 -20.62
CA GLN A 204 -2.45 -7.85 -21.31
C GLN A 204 -3.12 -6.52 -21.70
N GLY A 205 -4.42 -6.52 -21.97
CA GLY A 205 -5.21 -5.31 -22.26
C GLY A 205 -5.28 -4.30 -21.10
N LEU A 206 -5.13 -4.76 -19.86
CA LEU A 206 -5.17 -3.92 -18.65
C LEU A 206 -3.79 -3.36 -18.26
N LEU A 207 -2.71 -3.79 -18.93
CA LEU A 207 -1.36 -3.30 -18.68
C LEU A 207 -1.10 -1.97 -19.38
N PRO A 208 -0.43 -1.00 -18.71
CA PRO A 208 -0.04 0.26 -19.32
C PRO A 208 1.05 0.07 -20.38
N GLU A 209 1.27 1.10 -21.21
CA GLU A 209 2.32 1.08 -22.24
C GLU A 209 3.74 1.09 -21.67
N GLU A 210 3.92 1.65 -20.48
CA GLU A 210 5.18 1.65 -19.74
C GLU A 210 4.93 1.38 -18.26
N SER A 211 5.84 0.66 -17.61
CA SER A 211 5.74 0.36 -16.18
C SER A 211 7.08 0.25 -15.47
N PHE A 212 7.04 0.46 -14.16
CA PHE A 212 8.18 0.36 -13.24
C PHE A 212 8.50 -1.10 -12.82
N ILE A 213 7.99 -2.11 -13.54
CA ILE A 213 8.00 -3.51 -13.10
C ILE A 213 9.40 -4.11 -12.91
N ARG A 214 10.44 -3.53 -13.54
CA ARG A 214 11.84 -3.98 -13.35
C ARG A 214 12.37 -3.86 -11.92
N TRP A 215 11.67 -3.11 -11.07
CA TRP A 215 12.03 -3.06 -9.66
C TRP A 215 11.55 -4.30 -8.89
N ILE A 216 10.45 -4.91 -9.36
CA ILE A 216 9.88 -6.15 -8.85
C ILE A 216 10.54 -7.36 -9.49
N ALA A 217 10.77 -7.35 -10.81
CA ALA A 217 11.37 -8.47 -11.52
C ALA A 217 12.72 -8.07 -12.13
N ASP A 218 13.79 -8.81 -11.79
CA ASP A 218 15.10 -8.56 -12.37
C ASP A 218 15.16 -8.98 -13.86
N LYS A 219 16.29 -8.75 -14.52
CA LYS A 219 16.45 -9.08 -15.95
C LYS A 219 16.28 -10.56 -16.32
N ASN A 220 16.28 -11.46 -15.33
CA ASN A 220 16.09 -12.90 -15.50
C ASN A 220 14.68 -13.32 -15.04
N ALA A 221 13.75 -12.36 -14.91
CA ALA A 221 12.38 -12.57 -14.43
C ALA A 221 12.26 -13.09 -13.00
N HIS A 222 13.32 -13.03 -12.19
CA HIS A 222 13.22 -13.41 -10.79
C HIS A 222 12.60 -12.29 -9.96
N TYR A 223 11.68 -12.66 -9.06
CA TYR A 223 11.14 -11.73 -8.09
C TYR A 223 12.26 -11.23 -7.16
N THR A 224 12.49 -9.91 -7.17
CA THR A 224 13.48 -9.23 -6.32
C THR A 224 13.05 -9.22 -4.85
N LEU A 225 11.83 -9.64 -4.52
CA LEU A 225 11.23 -9.54 -3.18
C LEU A 225 11.10 -8.10 -2.67
N CYS A 226 11.49 -7.08 -3.44
CA CYS A 226 11.40 -5.70 -3.01
C CYS A 226 9.95 -5.25 -2.98
N HIS A 227 9.58 -4.56 -1.90
CA HIS A 227 8.24 -4.00 -1.76
C HIS A 227 8.30 -2.69 -0.97
N PHE A 228 7.34 -1.80 -1.24
CA PHE A 228 7.03 -0.65 -0.40
C PHE A 228 6.36 -1.15 0.88
N TRP A 229 6.80 -0.66 2.03
CA TRP A 229 6.30 -1.13 3.32
C TRP A 229 4.97 -0.44 3.67
N SER A 230 3.87 -1.12 3.35
CA SER A 230 2.51 -0.54 3.32
C SER A 230 1.97 0.00 4.63
N ASN A 231 2.58 -0.28 5.80
CA ASN A 231 2.18 0.39 7.05
C ASN A 231 2.30 1.92 6.97
N PHE A 232 3.13 2.42 6.04
CA PHE A 232 3.06 3.79 5.54
C PHE A 232 2.78 3.76 4.03
N GLU A 233 1.67 4.34 3.63
CA GLU A 233 1.38 4.62 2.22
C GLU A 233 0.47 5.85 2.11
N ILE A 234 0.72 6.70 1.12
CA ILE A 234 -0.19 7.77 0.69
C ILE A 234 -0.61 7.46 -0.73
N VAL A 235 -1.90 7.20 -0.95
CA VAL A 235 -2.36 6.59 -2.21
C VAL A 235 -3.55 7.35 -2.78
N ASP A 236 -3.54 7.57 -4.09
CA ASP A 236 -4.74 7.93 -4.85
C ASP A 236 -5.65 6.69 -4.95
N LEU A 237 -6.81 6.75 -4.31
CA LEU A 237 -7.76 5.64 -4.24
C LEU A 237 -8.31 5.25 -5.61
N SER A 238 -8.19 6.10 -6.65
CA SER A 238 -8.55 5.69 -8.01
C SER A 238 -7.69 4.52 -8.50
N PHE A 239 -6.48 4.36 -7.97
CA PHE A 239 -5.59 3.24 -8.29
C PHE A 239 -6.20 1.91 -7.85
N TYR A 240 -6.56 1.78 -6.56
CA TYR A 240 -7.18 0.56 -6.04
C TYR A 240 -8.58 0.31 -6.60
N ARG A 241 -9.28 1.37 -7.02
CA ARG A 241 -10.59 1.28 -7.68
C ARG A 241 -10.51 0.96 -9.17
N SER A 242 -9.31 0.94 -9.76
CA SER A 242 -9.14 0.68 -11.17
C SER A 242 -9.51 -0.76 -11.51
N GLU A 243 -10.02 -0.97 -12.74
CA GLU A 243 -10.33 -2.30 -13.25
C GLU A 243 -9.10 -3.23 -13.21
N ALA A 244 -7.92 -2.70 -13.54
CA ALA A 244 -6.67 -3.45 -13.50
C ALA A 244 -6.33 -3.95 -12.09
N TYR A 245 -6.39 -3.07 -11.09
CA TYR A 245 -6.11 -3.46 -9.71
C TYR A 245 -7.14 -4.45 -9.16
N GLU A 246 -8.43 -4.19 -9.41
CA GLU A 246 -9.52 -5.08 -8.99
C GLU A 246 -9.42 -6.47 -9.63
N SER A 247 -9.16 -6.53 -10.94
CA SER A 247 -8.94 -7.80 -11.66
C SER A 247 -7.74 -8.55 -11.08
N PHE A 248 -6.64 -7.85 -10.79
CA PHE A 248 -5.45 -8.43 -10.19
C PHE A 248 -5.72 -9.00 -8.80
N PHE A 249 -6.33 -8.21 -7.91
CA PHE A 249 -6.68 -8.67 -6.57
C PHE A 249 -7.60 -9.90 -6.63
N GLN A 250 -8.63 -9.89 -7.49
CA GLN A 250 -9.53 -11.04 -7.64
C GLN A 250 -8.81 -12.30 -8.14
N HIS A 251 -7.81 -12.15 -9.02
CA HIS A 251 -6.99 -13.27 -9.46
C HIS A 251 -6.15 -13.84 -8.29
N LEU A 252 -5.56 -12.98 -7.46
CA LEU A 252 -4.84 -13.42 -6.26
C LEU A 252 -5.77 -14.07 -5.22
N ASP A 253 -6.96 -13.50 -5.02
CA ASP A 253 -7.95 -14.01 -4.06
C ASP A 253 -8.50 -15.39 -4.47
N ARG A 254 -8.61 -15.64 -5.78
CA ARG A 254 -8.90 -16.96 -6.36
C ARG A 254 -7.77 -17.96 -6.17
N ALA A 255 -6.52 -17.51 -6.26
CA ALA A 255 -5.35 -18.38 -6.06
C ALA A 255 -5.18 -18.82 -4.60
N GLY A 256 -5.77 -18.10 -3.64
CA GLY A 256 -5.81 -18.51 -2.23
C GLY A 256 -4.51 -18.30 -1.45
N GLY A 257 -3.48 -17.71 -2.05
CA GLY A 257 -2.16 -17.52 -1.43
C GLY A 257 -2.15 -16.65 -0.16
N PHE A 258 -3.15 -15.78 0.02
CA PHE A 258 -3.38 -15.11 1.30
C PHE A 258 -3.56 -16.10 2.47
N PHE A 259 -4.13 -17.27 2.21
CA PHE A 259 -4.46 -18.26 3.23
C PHE A 259 -3.53 -19.47 3.24
N TYR A 260 -3.21 -20.01 2.06
CA TYR A 260 -2.34 -21.18 1.90
C TYR A 260 -0.86 -20.86 2.16
N GLU A 261 -0.43 -19.63 1.87
CA GLU A 261 0.87 -19.08 2.23
C GLU A 261 0.68 -18.01 3.32
N ARG A 262 1.25 -16.81 3.11
CA ARG A 262 1.06 -15.62 3.95
C ARG A 262 1.33 -14.35 3.15
N TRP A 263 0.71 -14.22 1.98
CA TRP A 263 0.85 -13.03 1.13
C TRP A 263 0.46 -11.78 1.91
N GLY A 264 1.44 -10.89 2.11
CA GLY A 264 1.22 -9.59 2.72
C GLY A 264 0.61 -8.61 1.72
N ASP A 265 -0.14 -7.63 2.23
CA ASP A 265 -0.60 -6.50 1.42
C ASP A 265 0.57 -5.67 0.86
N ALA A 266 1.67 -5.56 1.60
CA ALA A 266 2.85 -4.80 1.18
C ALA A 266 3.44 -5.30 -0.17
N PRO A 267 3.79 -6.58 -0.35
CA PRO A 267 4.22 -7.08 -1.66
C PRO A 267 3.10 -7.04 -2.72
N VAL A 268 1.83 -7.26 -2.36
CA VAL A 268 0.71 -7.17 -3.31
C VAL A 268 0.56 -5.75 -3.89
N HIS A 269 0.50 -4.73 -3.02
CA HIS A 269 0.42 -3.32 -3.42
C HIS A 269 1.63 -2.91 -4.27
N SER A 270 2.82 -3.39 -3.89
CA SER A 270 4.07 -3.05 -4.57
C SER A 270 4.17 -3.65 -5.97
N ILE A 271 3.78 -4.92 -6.11
CA ILE A 271 3.70 -5.61 -7.40
C ILE A 271 2.70 -4.89 -8.30
N ALA A 272 1.51 -4.58 -7.79
CA ALA A 272 0.49 -3.83 -8.52
C ALA A 272 1.00 -2.45 -8.94
N ALA A 273 1.56 -1.66 -8.01
CA ALA A 273 2.07 -0.33 -8.29
C ALA A 273 3.18 -0.35 -9.34
N ALA A 274 4.13 -1.27 -9.23
CA ALA A 274 5.24 -1.36 -10.18
C ALA A 274 4.78 -1.83 -11.57
N MET A 275 3.80 -2.72 -11.67
CA MET A 275 3.34 -3.22 -12.99
C MET A 275 2.32 -2.31 -13.67
N LEU A 276 1.54 -1.54 -12.91
CA LEU A 276 0.43 -0.72 -13.41
C LEU A 276 0.73 0.78 -13.45
N LEU A 277 1.84 1.23 -12.87
CA LEU A 277 2.25 2.63 -12.85
C LEU A 277 3.64 2.82 -13.45
N ARG A 278 3.86 4.02 -13.98
CA ARG A 278 5.20 4.50 -14.32
C ARG A 278 5.95 4.98 -13.08
N LYS A 279 7.28 5.04 -13.19
CA LYS A 279 8.18 5.51 -12.14
C LYS A 279 7.80 6.89 -11.62
N ASP A 280 7.42 7.80 -12.51
CA ASP A 280 7.10 9.20 -12.21
C ASP A 280 5.79 9.37 -11.42
N GLN A 281 4.96 8.33 -11.34
CA GLN A 281 3.73 8.29 -10.54
C GLN A 281 3.97 7.75 -9.12
N ILE A 282 5.17 7.24 -8.81
CA ILE A 282 5.53 6.67 -7.51
C ILE A 282 6.52 7.58 -6.79
N HIS A 283 6.19 8.02 -5.58
CA HIS A 283 6.99 8.97 -4.83
C HIS A 283 7.60 8.37 -3.56
N TRP A 284 8.89 8.60 -3.38
CA TRP A 284 9.56 8.35 -2.11
C TRP A 284 9.57 9.63 -1.28
N PHE A 285 8.81 9.63 -0.20
CA PHE A 285 8.81 10.69 0.80
C PHE A 285 10.07 10.63 1.69
N GLU A 286 11.20 11.05 1.12
CA GLU A 286 12.50 11.11 1.80
C GLU A 286 12.48 12.02 3.04
N ASP A 287 11.57 12.99 3.09
CA ASP A 287 11.44 14.01 4.12
C ASP A 287 10.49 13.61 5.27
N ILE A 288 9.73 12.52 5.12
CA ILE A 288 8.87 11.97 6.19
C ILE A 288 9.67 10.92 6.98
N GLY A 289 10.41 11.40 7.99
CA GLY A 289 11.09 10.51 8.94
C GLY A 289 10.09 9.67 9.72
N TYR A 290 10.30 8.36 9.71
CA TYR A 290 9.31 7.40 10.17
C TYR A 290 9.94 6.13 10.74
N ARG A 291 9.31 5.52 11.74
CA ARG A 291 9.64 4.17 12.22
C ARG A 291 8.38 3.37 12.46
N HIS A 292 8.40 2.13 12.01
CA HIS A 292 7.53 1.06 12.49
C HIS A 292 8.44 -0.05 13.04
N PRO A 293 8.06 -0.79 14.11
CA PRO A 293 8.92 -1.80 14.71
C PRO A 293 9.70 -2.65 13.70
N GLY A 294 11.04 -2.65 13.81
CA GLY A 294 11.96 -3.33 12.91
C GLY A 294 12.78 -2.40 12.01
N TYR A 295 12.17 -1.40 11.38
CA TYR A 295 12.86 -0.50 10.44
C TYR A 295 12.53 0.97 10.68
N ARG A 296 13.52 1.83 10.39
CA ARG A 296 13.34 3.27 10.40
C ARG A 296 13.84 3.91 9.13
N HIS A 297 13.27 5.06 8.81
CA HIS A 297 13.74 6.01 7.81
C HIS A 297 13.93 7.37 8.48
N CYS A 298 15.07 7.99 8.21
CA CYS A 298 15.38 9.34 8.67
C CYS A 298 16.04 10.10 7.52
N PRO A 299 15.61 11.32 7.16
CA PRO A 299 16.17 12.07 6.03
C PRO A 299 17.67 12.36 6.22
N ARG A 300 18.45 12.40 5.12
CA ARG A 300 19.90 12.71 5.17
C ARG A 300 20.24 14.13 4.76
N LYS A 301 19.41 14.77 3.93
CA LYS A 301 19.67 16.13 3.45
C LYS A 301 19.59 17.12 4.63
N PRO A 302 20.57 18.03 4.80
CA PRO A 302 20.64 18.89 5.99
C PRO A 302 19.37 19.71 6.27
N ASP A 303 18.73 20.22 5.23
CA ASP A 303 17.48 21.00 5.29
C ASP A 303 16.29 20.16 5.79
N MET A 304 16.20 18.90 5.36
CA MET A 304 15.18 17.97 5.84
C MET A 304 15.48 17.51 7.27
N ALA A 305 16.73 17.09 7.51
CA ALA A 305 17.19 16.54 8.78
C ALA A 305 17.10 17.56 9.93
N ALA A 306 17.28 18.85 9.65
CA ALA A 306 17.15 19.93 10.64
C ALA A 306 15.76 20.00 11.30
N ARG A 307 14.73 19.41 10.68
CA ARG A 307 13.34 19.37 11.20
C ARG A 307 12.99 18.04 11.86
N CYS A 308 13.96 17.16 12.05
CA CYS A 308 13.75 15.77 12.48
C CYS A 308 14.35 15.48 13.85
N ILE A 309 13.67 14.61 14.61
CA ILE A 309 14.17 14.03 15.87
C ILE A 309 14.66 12.59 15.68
N CYS A 310 15.53 12.37 14.68
CA CYS A 310 16.10 11.04 14.37
C CYS A 310 17.54 11.15 13.87
N ASP A 311 18.28 10.04 13.97
CA ASP A 311 19.64 9.94 13.46
C ASP A 311 19.67 9.30 12.04
N PRO A 312 20.18 10.02 11.00
CA PRO A 312 20.29 9.53 9.63
C PRO A 312 21.26 8.34 9.44
N GLY A 313 22.10 8.04 10.44
CA GLY A 313 23.12 6.98 10.38
C GLY A 313 22.55 5.58 10.16
N TRP A 314 21.30 5.33 10.57
CA TRP A 314 20.63 4.04 10.41
C TRP A 314 19.25 4.22 9.77
N SER A 315 19.19 4.25 8.44
CA SER A 315 17.94 4.43 7.68
C SER A 315 17.86 3.39 6.57
N MET A 316 16.79 2.59 6.60
CA MET A 316 16.61 1.40 5.76
C MET A 316 16.70 1.73 4.27
N MET A 317 16.13 2.85 3.85
CA MET A 317 16.11 3.24 2.44
C MET A 317 17.50 3.49 1.85
N TYR A 318 18.44 4.05 2.62
CA TYR A 318 19.76 4.32 2.07
C TYR A 318 20.69 3.10 2.08
N THR A 319 20.37 2.08 2.87
CA THR A 319 21.23 0.89 3.07
C THR A 319 20.69 -0.36 2.37
N SER A 320 19.38 -0.45 2.10
CA SER A 320 18.77 -1.62 1.49
C SER A 320 19.02 -1.71 -0.02
N ARG A 321 19.00 -2.94 -0.55
CA ARG A 321 19.04 -3.18 -2.00
C ARG A 321 17.84 -2.53 -2.70
N CYS A 322 16.66 -2.62 -2.09
CA CYS A 322 15.41 -2.13 -2.66
C CYS A 322 15.38 -0.59 -2.77
N GLY A 323 15.93 0.11 -1.78
CA GLY A 323 16.09 1.57 -1.85
C GLY A 323 17.09 1.99 -2.92
N ARG A 324 18.26 1.32 -3.00
CA ARG A 324 19.25 1.58 -4.06
C ARG A 324 18.71 1.31 -5.47
N SER A 325 18.03 0.18 -5.67
CA SER A 325 17.45 -0.16 -6.98
C SER A 325 16.30 0.77 -7.34
N PHE A 326 15.52 1.26 -6.38
CA PHE A 326 14.46 2.22 -6.65
C PHE A 326 15.00 3.46 -7.35
N GLY A 327 16.14 4.01 -6.91
CA GLY A 327 16.73 5.21 -7.52
C GLY A 327 17.32 5.03 -8.93
N THR A 328 17.53 3.79 -9.39
CA THR A 328 18.27 3.51 -10.64
C THR A 328 17.45 2.78 -11.71
N VAL A 329 16.42 2.03 -11.30
CA VAL A 329 15.54 1.32 -12.23
C VAL A 329 14.71 2.33 -13.03
N LYS A 330 14.67 2.12 -14.34
CA LYS A 330 13.83 2.86 -15.29
C LYS A 330 12.62 2.03 -15.69
N ASP A 331 11.60 2.72 -16.16
CA ASP A 331 10.44 2.08 -16.78
C ASP A 331 10.85 1.27 -18.01
N ILE A 332 10.05 0.26 -18.31
CA ILE A 332 10.13 -0.52 -19.54
C ILE A 332 8.80 -0.50 -20.26
N SER A 333 8.85 -0.70 -21.57
CA SER A 333 7.65 -0.82 -22.39
C SER A 333 6.86 -2.09 -22.05
N LYS A 334 5.56 -2.06 -22.37
CA LYS A 334 4.64 -3.20 -22.24
C LYS A 334 5.14 -4.47 -22.91
N SER A 335 5.70 -4.38 -24.11
CA SER A 335 6.27 -5.53 -24.81
C SER A 335 7.43 -6.15 -24.03
N GLN A 336 8.35 -5.32 -23.53
CA GLN A 336 9.45 -5.77 -22.67
C GLN A 336 8.95 -6.37 -21.35
N ALA A 337 7.88 -5.83 -20.76
CA ALA A 337 7.27 -6.36 -19.55
C ALA A 337 6.62 -7.74 -19.80
N LEU A 338 5.99 -7.93 -20.96
CA LEU A 338 5.42 -9.22 -21.36
C LEU A 338 6.50 -10.26 -21.66
N GLU A 339 7.56 -9.88 -22.38
CA GLU A 339 8.73 -10.74 -22.60
C GLU A 339 9.36 -11.18 -21.28
N LEU A 340 9.47 -10.24 -20.32
CA LEU A 340 10.02 -10.50 -19.00
C LEU A 340 9.23 -11.58 -18.25
N VAL A 341 7.90 -11.49 -18.22
CA VAL A 341 7.08 -12.46 -17.46
C VAL A 341 6.87 -13.80 -18.16
N GLN A 342 7.30 -13.92 -19.41
CA GLN A 342 7.30 -15.18 -20.17
C GLN A 342 8.60 -15.97 -20.03
N MET A 343 9.66 -15.38 -19.47
CA MET A 343 10.93 -16.08 -19.33
C MET A 343 10.75 -17.33 -18.45
N PRO A 344 11.29 -18.49 -18.88
CA PRO A 344 11.29 -19.67 -18.04
C PRO A 344 12.13 -19.41 -16.79
N ASP A 345 11.72 -19.95 -15.65
CA ASP A 345 12.52 -19.88 -14.43
C ASP A 345 13.86 -20.58 -14.70
N SER A 346 14.95 -19.81 -14.73
CA SER A 346 16.30 -20.35 -14.90
C SER A 346 16.71 -21.00 -13.57
N ASN A 347 16.59 -22.33 -13.50
CA ASN A 347 17.06 -23.16 -12.38
C ASN A 347 18.51 -22.87 -11.99
#